data_AF-A0A366XLK5-F1
#
_entry.id   AF-A0A366XLK5-F1
#
_cell.length_a   1.000
_cell.length_b   1.000
_cell.length_c   1.000
_cell.angle_alpha   90.00
_cell.angle_beta   90.00
_cell.angle_gamma   90.00
#
_symmetry.space_group_name_H-M   'P 1'
#
loop_
_entity.id
_entity.type
_entity.pdbx_description
1 polymer ?
#
loop_
_entity_poly.entity_id
_entity_poly.type
_entity_poly.pdbx_seq_one_letter_code
_entity_poly.pdbx_strand_id
1 'polypeptide(L)'
;MPVFLSERKKKNLSVDIHPASREAYEFYHSLQLIFDKTQLGAASIDSLAKTQVYRATYLSDDQIGIVSGFEQIGFSIEHFCLKDALVLIETDLSFEQISEFSWGCVLRIILSSIGAQNLESIREALNLRAPHPLMHSIFRSDHITQKTLSRITNLSVSGLKKQKKRTKKEPTSIRTKPAIFSKMREVFNDE
;
A
#
# COMPACT_ATOMS: atom_id res chain seq x y z
N MET A 1 -9.65 -25.59 7.46
CA MET A 1 -9.35 -24.62 8.56
C MET A 1 -7.90 -24.19 8.43
N PRO A 2 -7.58 -22.92 8.66
CA PRO A 2 -6.21 -22.43 8.49
C PRO A 2 -5.26 -23.03 9.53
N VAL A 3 -4.01 -23.29 9.16
CA VAL A 3 -3.00 -23.93 10.02
C VAL A 3 -1.70 -23.14 10.01
N PHE A 4 -1.07 -22.97 11.17
CA PHE A 4 0.26 -22.35 11.23
C PHE A 4 1.31 -23.21 10.52
N LEU A 5 2.13 -22.56 9.69
CA LEU A 5 3.24 -23.20 9.01
C LEU A 5 4.32 -23.55 10.02
N SER A 6 4.64 -24.84 10.14
CA SER A 6 5.64 -25.31 11.10
C SER A 6 7.07 -24.97 10.67
N GLU A 7 7.94 -24.77 11.65
CA GLU A 7 9.38 -24.51 11.45
C GLU A 7 10.07 -25.53 10.55
N ARG A 8 9.64 -26.80 10.62
CA ARG A 8 10.16 -27.88 9.76
C ARG A 8 9.84 -27.63 8.29
N LYS A 9 8.61 -27.20 7.97
CA LYS A 9 8.16 -26.98 6.59
C LYS A 9 8.81 -25.74 5.97
N LYS A 10 9.00 -24.67 6.74
CA LYS A 10 9.62 -23.41 6.29
C LYS A 10 10.98 -23.59 5.62
N LYS A 11 11.77 -24.59 6.03
CA LYS A 11 13.14 -24.82 5.51
C LYS A 11 13.21 -25.17 4.02
N ASN A 12 12.14 -25.72 3.47
CA ASN A 12 12.10 -26.25 2.11
C ASN A 12 11.13 -25.48 1.21
N LEU A 13 10.66 -24.31 1.65
CA LEU A 13 9.67 -23.53 0.92
C LEU A 13 10.27 -22.25 0.36
N SER A 14 10.00 -22.01 -0.91
CA SER A 14 10.14 -20.70 -1.54
C SER A 14 8.86 -19.87 -1.31
N VAL A 15 8.99 -18.55 -1.39
CA VAL A 15 7.90 -17.60 -1.14
C VAL A 15 7.81 -16.63 -2.31
N ASP A 16 6.59 -16.40 -2.78
CA ASP A 16 6.26 -15.28 -3.68
C ASP A 16 4.92 -14.65 -3.23
N ILE A 17 4.51 -13.55 -3.85
CA ILE A 17 3.14 -13.04 -3.76
C ILE A 17 2.22 -13.92 -4.59
N HIS A 18 1.13 -14.38 -3.97
CA HIS A 18 0.13 -15.18 -4.66
C HIS A 18 -0.41 -14.44 -5.91
N PRO A 19 -0.57 -15.08 -7.07
CA PRO A 19 -1.00 -14.40 -8.29
C PRO A 19 -2.31 -13.61 -8.15
N ALA A 20 -3.29 -14.16 -7.45
CA ALA A 20 -4.56 -13.48 -7.15
C ALA A 20 -4.43 -12.25 -6.24
N SER A 21 -3.36 -12.16 -5.46
CA SER A 21 -3.06 -11.07 -4.53
C SER A 21 -2.16 -10.00 -5.13
N ARG A 22 -1.57 -10.28 -6.31
CA ARG A 22 -0.52 -9.44 -6.91
C ARG A 22 -0.97 -8.01 -7.17
N GLU A 23 -2.19 -7.84 -7.68
CA GLU A 23 -2.71 -6.50 -7.96
C GLU A 23 -2.90 -5.67 -6.67
N ALA A 24 -3.39 -6.30 -5.59
CA ALA A 24 -3.54 -5.66 -4.29
C ALA A 24 -2.18 -5.30 -3.68
N TYR A 25 -1.19 -6.20 -3.79
CA TYR A 25 0.18 -5.98 -3.38
C TYR A 25 0.80 -4.78 -4.11
N GLU A 26 0.81 -4.81 -5.44
CA GLU A 26 1.35 -3.72 -6.25
C GLU A 26 0.63 -2.40 -6.02
N PHE A 27 -0.69 -2.45 -5.79
CA PHE A 27 -1.46 -1.28 -5.43
C PHE A 27 -0.98 -0.68 -4.12
N TYR A 28 -0.94 -1.46 -3.04
CA TYR A 28 -0.49 -0.99 -1.73
C TYR A 28 0.94 -0.43 -1.78
N HIS A 29 1.86 -1.15 -2.43
CA HIS A 29 3.26 -0.73 -2.54
C HIS A 29 3.49 0.45 -3.49
N SER A 30 2.53 0.78 -4.35
CA SER A 30 2.56 2.01 -5.16
C SER A 30 2.11 3.26 -4.38
N LEU A 31 1.52 3.09 -3.19
CA LEU A 31 1.02 4.21 -2.41
C LEU A 31 2.15 4.95 -1.69
N GLN A 32 2.07 6.28 -1.72
CA GLN A 32 2.85 7.13 -0.81
C GLN A 32 2.14 7.19 0.55
N LEU A 33 2.60 6.36 1.48
CA LEU A 33 2.12 6.38 2.86
C LEU A 33 2.67 7.61 3.60
N ILE A 34 1.99 7.99 4.69
CA ILE A 34 2.36 9.18 5.50
C ILE A 34 3.77 9.03 6.11
N PHE A 35 4.14 7.82 6.51
CA PHE A 35 5.43 7.54 7.10
C PHE A 35 6.47 7.25 6.02
N ASP A 36 7.56 8.00 6.04
CA ASP A 36 8.74 7.68 5.25
C ASP A 36 9.50 6.51 5.88
N LYS A 37 9.31 5.32 5.29
CA LYS A 37 9.99 4.09 5.73
C LYS A 37 11.51 4.18 5.62
N THR A 38 12.08 5.07 4.81
CA THR A 38 13.54 5.24 4.72
C THR A 38 14.13 5.93 5.95
N GLN A 39 13.30 6.68 6.70
CA GLN A 39 13.68 7.32 7.96
C GLN A 39 13.51 6.39 9.17
N LEU A 40 12.63 5.39 9.05
CA LEU A 40 12.49 4.31 10.02
C LEU A 40 13.62 3.30 9.76
N GLY A 41 14.78 3.48 10.39
CA GLY A 41 15.93 2.59 10.19
C GLY A 41 15.58 1.09 10.33
N ALA A 42 16.38 0.23 9.70
CA ALA A 42 16.08 -1.20 9.54
C ALA A 42 15.65 -1.92 10.84
N ALA A 43 16.34 -1.66 11.95
CA ALA A 43 16.00 -2.27 13.24
C ALA A 43 14.57 -1.97 13.72
N SER A 44 14.04 -0.77 13.42
CA SER A 44 12.66 -0.40 13.76
C SER A 44 11.66 -1.14 12.87
N ILE A 45 11.96 -1.27 11.57
CA ILE A 45 11.13 -2.04 10.63
C ILE A 45 11.11 -3.51 11.07
N ASP A 46 12.26 -4.10 11.38
CA ASP A 46 12.37 -5.47 11.86
C ASP A 46 11.56 -5.66 13.14
N SER A 47 11.63 -4.69 14.06
CA SER A 47 10.86 -4.76 15.30
C SER A 47 9.35 -4.66 15.08
N LEU A 48 8.89 -3.94 14.06
CA LEU A 48 7.48 -3.88 13.68
C LEU A 48 7.00 -5.16 12.99
N ALA A 49 7.90 -5.83 12.25
CA ALA A 49 7.62 -7.11 11.62
C ALA A 49 7.62 -8.29 12.61
N LYS A 50 8.31 -8.16 13.76
CA LYS A 50 8.23 -9.15 14.84
C LYS A 50 6.76 -9.28 15.25
N THR A 51 6.25 -10.52 15.21
CA THR A 51 4.85 -10.89 15.49
C THR A 51 3.83 -10.61 14.39
N GLN A 52 4.23 -10.03 13.25
CA GLN A 52 3.34 -9.95 12.10
C GLN A 52 2.95 -11.35 11.64
N VAL A 53 1.64 -11.57 11.49
CA VAL A 53 1.11 -12.79 10.89
C VAL A 53 0.88 -12.54 9.41
N TYR A 54 1.52 -13.36 8.59
CA TYR A 54 1.29 -13.44 7.16
C TYR A 54 0.29 -14.55 6.89
N ARG A 55 -0.55 -14.35 5.87
CA ARG A 55 -1.42 -15.42 5.37
C ARG A 55 -0.94 -15.86 4.01
N ALA A 56 -0.97 -17.16 3.75
CA ALA A 56 -0.48 -17.72 2.50
C ALA A 56 -1.29 -18.94 2.08
N THR A 57 -1.16 -19.35 0.83
CA THR A 57 -1.62 -20.64 0.30
C THR A 57 -0.44 -21.37 -0.35
N TYR A 58 -0.53 -22.69 -0.53
CA TYR A 58 0.45 -23.41 -1.35
C TYR A 58 0.19 -23.12 -2.83
N LEU A 59 1.26 -22.77 -3.56
CA LEU A 59 1.27 -22.68 -5.01
C LEU A 59 1.73 -24.01 -5.64
N SER A 60 2.65 -24.69 -4.95
CA SER A 60 3.17 -26.03 -5.23
C SER A 60 3.60 -26.68 -3.91
N ASP A 61 4.16 -27.89 -3.97
CA ASP A 61 4.68 -28.60 -2.80
C ASP A 61 5.86 -27.87 -2.11
N ASP A 62 6.59 -27.06 -2.86
CA ASP A 62 7.82 -26.36 -2.45
C ASP A 62 7.69 -24.83 -2.52
N GLN A 63 6.50 -24.30 -2.77
CA GLN A 63 6.24 -22.86 -2.87
C GLN A 63 4.94 -22.46 -2.19
N ILE A 64 5.00 -21.36 -1.43
CA ILE A 64 3.82 -20.67 -0.91
C ILE A 64 3.67 -19.29 -1.54
N GLY A 65 2.41 -18.88 -1.73
CA GLY A 65 2.03 -17.55 -2.17
C GLY A 65 1.47 -16.75 -1.00
N ILE A 66 2.08 -15.62 -0.66
CA ILE A 66 1.55 -14.68 0.33
C ILE A 66 0.28 -14.03 -0.19
N VAL A 67 -0.75 -14.07 0.65
CA VAL A 67 -2.10 -13.54 0.40
C VAL A 67 -2.36 -12.26 1.22
N SER A 68 -1.77 -12.12 2.40
CA SER A 68 -1.84 -10.89 3.20
C SER A 68 -0.71 -10.80 4.22
N GLY A 69 -0.57 -9.64 4.85
CA GLY A 69 0.54 -9.24 5.71
C GLY A 69 1.58 -8.39 4.96
N PHE A 70 1.47 -8.30 3.64
CA PHE A 70 2.30 -7.39 2.84
C PHE A 70 1.86 -5.93 2.99
N GLU A 71 0.65 -5.68 3.47
CA GLU A 71 0.09 -4.37 3.80
C GLU A 71 0.68 -3.73 5.07
N GLN A 72 1.83 -4.22 5.54
CA GLN A 72 2.58 -3.66 6.66
C GLN A 72 3.61 -2.62 6.18
N ILE A 73 3.90 -1.62 7.01
CA ILE A 73 5.04 -0.74 6.80
C ILE A 73 6.36 -1.54 6.75
N GLY A 74 7.15 -1.28 5.70
CA GLY A 74 8.48 -1.86 5.54
C GLY A 74 8.53 -3.28 4.97
N PHE A 75 7.39 -3.90 4.65
CA PHE A 75 7.40 -5.20 3.97
C PHE A 75 8.10 -5.10 2.60
N SER A 76 8.85 -6.14 2.25
CA SER A 76 9.49 -6.33 0.94
C SER A 76 9.57 -7.82 0.67
N ILE A 77 9.02 -8.27 -0.45
CA ILE A 77 9.08 -9.68 -0.84
C ILE A 77 10.52 -10.14 -1.09
N GLU A 78 11.37 -9.26 -1.63
CA GLU A 78 12.79 -9.54 -1.92
C GLU A 78 13.61 -9.80 -0.65
N HIS A 79 13.22 -9.17 0.47
CA HIS A 79 13.92 -9.29 1.76
C HIS A 79 13.13 -10.14 2.77
N PHE A 80 12.07 -10.81 2.34
CA PHE A 80 11.20 -11.56 3.23
C PHE A 80 11.90 -12.83 3.73
N CYS A 81 12.08 -12.94 5.05
CA CYS A 81 12.63 -14.13 5.68
C CYS A 81 11.51 -15.04 6.21
N LEU A 82 11.23 -16.15 5.50
CA LEU A 82 10.21 -17.11 5.91
C LEU A 82 10.49 -17.75 7.28
N LYS A 83 11.77 -17.93 7.63
CA LYS A 83 12.17 -18.59 8.89
C LYS A 83 11.59 -17.87 10.10
N ASP A 84 11.69 -16.54 10.13
CA ASP A 84 11.31 -15.72 11.27
C ASP A 84 9.83 -15.28 11.22
N ALA A 85 9.12 -15.55 10.12
CA ALA A 85 7.75 -15.12 9.89
C ALA A 85 6.73 -16.05 10.56
N LEU A 86 5.68 -15.48 11.16
CA LEU A 86 4.49 -16.24 11.54
C LEU A 86 3.58 -16.36 10.31
N VAL A 87 3.40 -17.56 9.78
CA VAL A 87 2.61 -17.77 8.55
C VAL A 87 1.43 -18.68 8.84
N LEU A 88 0.22 -18.22 8.53
CA LEU A 88 -1.00 -19.00 8.54
C LEU A 88 -1.31 -19.47 7.11
N ILE A 89 -1.41 -20.78 6.92
CA ILE A 89 -1.78 -21.38 5.65
C ILE A 89 -3.28 -21.49 5.56
N GLU A 90 -3.87 -20.77 4.61
CA GLU A 90 -5.26 -20.89 4.20
C GLU A 90 -5.43 -22.09 3.27
N THR A 91 -6.57 -22.79 3.39
CA THR A 91 -6.93 -23.92 2.53
C THR A 91 -8.25 -23.63 1.83
N ASP A 92 -8.46 -24.24 0.67
CA ASP A 92 -9.76 -24.27 -0.01
C ASP A 92 -10.30 -22.90 -0.45
N LEU A 93 -9.41 -21.93 -0.69
CA LEU A 93 -9.79 -20.62 -1.23
C LEU A 93 -9.69 -20.62 -2.76
N SER A 94 -10.74 -20.16 -3.42
CA SER A 94 -10.70 -19.86 -4.85
C SER A 94 -9.83 -18.64 -5.16
N PHE A 95 -9.45 -18.49 -6.42
CA PHE A 95 -8.67 -17.32 -6.87
C PHE A 95 -9.39 -16.00 -6.56
N GLU A 96 -10.70 -15.94 -6.77
CA GLU A 96 -11.55 -14.78 -6.51
C GLU A 96 -11.60 -14.46 -5.02
N GLN A 97 -11.75 -15.49 -4.18
CA GLN A 97 -11.77 -15.32 -2.72
C GLN A 97 -10.42 -14.79 -2.20
N ILE A 98 -9.30 -15.29 -2.74
CA ILE A 98 -7.97 -14.79 -2.40
C ILE A 98 -7.81 -13.32 -2.81
N SER A 99 -8.25 -12.97 -4.03
CA SER A 99 -8.20 -11.59 -4.52
C SER A 99 -9.03 -10.65 -3.64
N GLU A 100 -10.30 -11.00 -3.38
CA GLU A 100 -11.19 -10.21 -2.52
C GLU A 100 -10.63 -10.04 -1.11
N PHE A 101 -10.09 -11.13 -0.54
CA PHE A 101 -9.48 -11.10 0.79
C PHE A 101 -8.28 -10.16 0.84
N SER A 102 -7.36 -10.28 -0.11
CA SER A 102 -6.12 -9.49 -0.18
C SER A 102 -6.44 -8.01 -0.29
N TRP A 103 -7.34 -7.65 -1.20
CA TRP A 103 -7.80 -6.28 -1.35
C TRP A 103 -8.56 -5.78 -0.11
N GLY A 104 -9.34 -6.62 0.55
CA GLY A 104 -10.00 -6.31 1.81
C GLY A 104 -9.02 -5.96 2.93
N CYS A 105 -7.87 -6.64 3.01
CA CYS A 105 -6.79 -6.27 3.94
C CYS A 105 -6.19 -4.90 3.60
N VAL A 106 -5.83 -4.68 2.33
CA VAL A 106 -5.26 -3.40 1.86
C VAL A 106 -6.23 -2.23 2.12
N LEU A 107 -7.51 -2.40 1.80
CA LEU A 107 -8.52 -1.37 2.03
C LEU A 107 -8.70 -1.03 3.51
N ARG A 108 -8.63 -2.00 4.43
CA ARG A 108 -8.69 -1.73 5.87
C ARG A 108 -7.55 -0.82 6.32
N ILE A 109 -6.34 -1.05 5.83
CA ILE A 109 -5.20 -0.17 6.12
C ILE A 109 -5.45 1.21 5.55
N ILE A 110 -5.79 1.33 4.26
CA ILE A 110 -6.00 2.62 3.62
C ILE A 110 -7.10 3.43 4.32
N LEU A 111 -8.26 2.82 4.59
CA LEU A 111 -9.39 3.51 5.20
C LEU A 111 -9.10 3.97 6.64
N SER A 112 -8.17 3.31 7.34
CA SER A 112 -7.77 3.69 8.71
C SER A 112 -6.57 4.64 8.77
N SER A 113 -5.74 4.69 7.72
CA SER A 113 -4.46 5.41 7.76
C SER A 113 -4.35 6.58 6.75
N ILE A 114 -5.32 6.75 5.87
CA ILE A 114 -5.22 7.77 4.81
C ILE A 114 -5.37 9.19 5.36
N GLY A 115 -4.39 10.04 5.04
CA GLY A 115 -4.45 11.47 5.32
C GLY A 115 -5.53 12.15 4.49
N ALA A 116 -6.27 13.08 5.10
CA ALA A 116 -7.37 13.79 4.45
C ALA A 116 -6.96 14.46 3.12
N GLN A 117 -5.71 14.88 2.98
CA GLN A 117 -5.12 15.51 1.80
C GLN A 117 -4.97 14.59 0.56
N ASN A 118 -5.01 13.27 0.77
CA ASN A 118 -4.76 12.26 -0.28
C ASN A 118 -6.04 11.52 -0.72
N LEU A 119 -7.19 11.87 -0.14
CA LEU A 119 -8.46 11.17 -0.37
C LEU A 119 -8.84 11.09 -1.85
N GLU A 120 -8.68 12.18 -2.60
CA GLU A 120 -9.04 12.18 -4.02
C GLU A 120 -8.11 11.32 -4.88
N SER A 121 -6.80 11.36 -4.62
CA SER A 121 -5.83 10.52 -5.35
C SER A 121 -6.12 9.03 -5.13
N ILE A 122 -6.47 8.67 -3.90
CA ILE A 122 -6.79 7.29 -3.55
C ILE A 122 -8.14 6.87 -4.14
N ARG A 123 -9.13 7.77 -4.18
CA ARG A 123 -10.40 7.52 -4.89
C ARG A 123 -10.17 7.16 -6.36
N GLU A 124 -9.32 7.93 -7.04
CA GLU A 124 -9.00 7.70 -8.45
C GLU A 124 -8.25 6.37 -8.63
N ALA A 125 -7.29 6.08 -7.76
CA ALA A 125 -6.52 4.85 -7.82
C ALA A 125 -7.38 3.60 -7.52
N LEU A 126 -8.30 3.68 -6.55
CA LEU A 126 -9.25 2.60 -6.24
C LEU A 126 -10.21 2.33 -7.40
N ASN A 127 -10.79 3.37 -7.99
CA ASN A 127 -11.69 3.19 -9.13
C ASN A 127 -10.99 2.57 -10.36
N LEU A 128 -9.68 2.71 -10.47
CA LEU A 128 -8.90 2.17 -11.59
C LEU A 128 -8.50 0.70 -11.39
N ARG A 129 -8.17 0.31 -10.15
CA ARG A 129 -7.47 -0.96 -9.86
C ARG A 129 -8.24 -1.92 -8.96
N ALA A 130 -9.18 -1.45 -8.14
CA ALA A 130 -9.87 -2.33 -7.22
C ALA A 130 -10.92 -3.19 -7.97
N PRO A 131 -11.07 -4.49 -7.65
CA PRO A 131 -12.05 -5.36 -8.27
C PRO A 131 -13.49 -4.84 -8.07
N HIS A 132 -14.30 -4.85 -9.13
CA HIS A 132 -15.70 -4.41 -9.07
C HIS A 132 -16.53 -5.13 -8.00
N PRO A 133 -16.43 -6.47 -7.80
CA PRO A 133 -17.20 -7.15 -6.75
C PRO A 133 -16.92 -6.58 -5.35
N LEU A 134 -15.65 -6.30 -5.06
CA LEU A 134 -15.23 -5.70 -3.80
C LEU A 134 -15.74 -4.26 -3.66
N MET A 135 -15.60 -3.46 -4.72
CA MET A 135 -16.08 -2.07 -4.74
C MET A 135 -17.59 -2.02 -4.48
N HIS A 136 -18.35 -2.90 -5.14
CA HIS A 136 -19.78 -3.03 -4.94
C HIS A 136 -20.14 -3.52 -3.52
N SER A 137 -19.38 -4.45 -2.96
CA SER A 137 -19.58 -4.95 -1.59
C SER A 137 -19.41 -3.84 -0.54
N ILE A 138 -18.34 -3.04 -0.65
CA ILE A 138 -17.96 -2.03 0.34
C ILE A 138 -18.69 -0.70 0.13
N PHE A 139 -18.74 -0.21 -1.11
CA PHE A 139 -19.24 1.14 -1.43
C PHE A 139 -20.63 1.13 -2.07
N ARG A 140 -21.23 -0.05 -2.29
CA ARG A 140 -22.52 -0.23 -3.00
C ARG A 140 -22.50 0.40 -4.40
N SER A 141 -21.33 0.43 -5.01
CA SER A 141 -21.10 0.98 -6.34
C SER A 141 -19.79 0.46 -6.90
N ASP A 142 -19.74 0.22 -8.21
CA ASP A 142 -18.52 -0.16 -8.91
C ASP A 142 -17.49 0.97 -8.97
N HIS A 143 -17.93 2.22 -8.72
CA HIS A 143 -17.10 3.41 -8.79
C HIS A 143 -17.43 4.39 -7.66
N ILE A 144 -16.41 4.83 -6.92
CA ILE A 144 -16.55 5.85 -5.89
C ILE A 144 -16.56 7.23 -6.54
N THR A 145 -17.70 7.91 -6.48
CA THR A 145 -17.81 9.32 -6.86
C THR A 145 -17.29 10.23 -5.75
N GLN A 146 -16.95 11.49 -6.08
CA GLN A 146 -16.63 12.50 -5.04
C GLN A 146 -17.79 12.72 -4.06
N LYS A 147 -19.04 12.61 -4.53
CA LYS A 147 -20.23 12.72 -3.67
C LYS A 147 -20.30 11.56 -2.69
N THR A 148 -20.07 10.33 -3.16
CA THR A 148 -20.01 9.14 -2.31
C THR A 148 -18.90 9.28 -1.28
N LEU A 149 -17.69 9.64 -1.71
CA LEU A 149 -16.55 9.80 -0.82
C LEU A 149 -16.77 10.89 0.24
N SER A 150 -17.37 12.02 -0.12
CA SER A 150 -17.70 13.08 0.84
C SER A 150 -18.73 12.69 1.89
N ARG A 151 -19.54 11.65 1.64
CA ARG A 151 -20.53 11.15 2.62
C ARG A 151 -19.90 10.22 3.65
N ILE A 152 -18.79 9.57 3.31
CA ILE A 152 -18.10 8.58 4.15
C ILE A 152 -16.78 9.11 4.71
N THR A 153 -16.48 10.39 4.50
CA THR A 153 -15.29 11.07 5.01
C THR A 153 -15.67 12.43 5.58
N ASN A 154 -14.77 13.05 6.34
CA ASN A 154 -14.97 14.39 6.88
C ASN A 154 -14.64 15.52 5.88
N LEU A 155 -14.56 15.21 4.58
CA LEU A 155 -14.17 16.16 3.54
C LEU A 155 -15.35 16.49 2.61
N SER A 156 -15.56 17.78 2.35
CA SER A 156 -16.60 18.23 1.42
C SER A 156 -16.24 17.92 -0.04
N VAL A 157 -17.26 17.84 -0.90
CA VAL A 157 -17.06 17.70 -2.36
C VAL A 157 -16.17 18.82 -2.93
N SER A 158 -16.29 20.05 -2.42
CA SER A 158 -15.45 21.16 -2.86
C SER A 158 -13.99 20.98 -2.42
N GLY A 159 -13.76 20.38 -1.25
CA GLY A 159 -12.43 19.95 -0.78
C GLY A 159 -11.78 18.93 -1.71
N LEU A 160 -12.52 17.87 -2.08
CA LEU A 160 -12.07 16.85 -3.03
C LEU A 160 -11.73 17.44 -4.41
N LYS A 161 -12.59 18.34 -4.93
CA LYS A 161 -12.31 19.07 -6.18
C LYS A 161 -11.04 19.91 -6.11
N LYS A 162 -10.74 20.54 -4.97
CA LYS A 162 -9.50 21.29 -4.77
C LYS A 162 -8.27 20.38 -4.77
N GLN A 163 -8.37 19.19 -4.17
CA GLN A 163 -7.29 18.19 -4.23
C GLN A 163 -7.00 17.78 -5.67
N LYS A 164 -8.02 17.37 -6.43
CA LYS A 164 -7.89 17.02 -7.85
C LYS A 164 -7.16 18.08 -8.69
N LYS A 165 -7.46 19.36 -8.44
CA LYS A 165 -6.82 20.48 -9.14
C LYS A 165 -5.35 20.67 -8.75
N ARG A 166 -4.96 20.30 -7.53
CA ARG A 166 -3.56 20.36 -7.07
C ARG A 166 -2.74 19.23 -7.68
N THR A 167 -3.26 18.01 -7.74
CA THR A 167 -2.57 16.86 -8.35
C THR A 167 -2.36 17.02 -9.85
N LYS A 168 -3.27 17.71 -10.55
CA LYS A 168 -3.13 18.02 -11.99
C LYS A 168 -2.10 19.11 -12.31
N LYS A 169 -1.68 19.90 -11.32
CA LYS A 169 -0.50 20.75 -11.51
C LYS A 169 0.70 19.83 -11.28
N GLU A 170 1.33 19.39 -12.37
CA GLU A 170 2.70 18.87 -12.31
C GLU A 170 3.55 19.73 -11.37
N PRO A 171 4.56 19.15 -10.69
CA PRO A 171 5.52 19.94 -9.95
C PRO A 171 6.02 20.98 -10.94
N THR A 172 5.64 22.24 -10.71
CA THR A 172 6.26 23.34 -11.41
C THR A 172 7.72 23.10 -11.13
N SER A 173 8.50 22.80 -12.18
CA SER A 173 9.95 22.65 -12.06
C SER A 173 10.39 23.66 -11.02
N ILE A 174 11.16 23.22 -10.03
CA ILE A 174 11.81 24.15 -9.12
C ILE A 174 12.65 25.03 -10.04
N ARG A 175 12.06 26.09 -10.56
CA ARG A 175 12.74 27.31 -10.94
C ARG A 175 13.28 27.72 -9.59
N THR A 176 14.48 27.24 -9.33
CA THR A 176 15.44 27.81 -8.40
C THR A 176 15.45 29.28 -8.76
N LYS A 177 14.57 30.05 -8.12
CA LYS A 177 14.80 31.47 -7.95
C LYS A 177 16.17 31.48 -7.27
N PRO A 178 17.20 32.06 -7.89
CA PRO A 178 18.51 32.09 -7.27
C PRO A 178 18.33 32.68 -5.88
N ALA A 179 18.86 31.98 -4.87
CA ALA A 179 18.82 32.44 -3.50
C ALA A 179 19.31 33.89 -3.48
N ILE A 180 18.69 34.76 -2.68
CA ILE A 180 19.09 36.18 -2.58
C ILE A 180 20.61 36.32 -2.35
N PHE A 181 21.21 35.33 -1.68
CA PHE A 181 22.64 35.20 -1.45
C PHE A 181 23.49 35.01 -2.71
N SER A 182 23.02 34.33 -3.77
CA SER A 182 23.79 34.21 -5.01
C SER A 182 23.83 35.52 -5.81
N LYS A 183 22.81 36.38 -5.69
CA LYS A 183 22.86 37.76 -6.23
C LYS A 183 23.77 38.69 -5.44
N MET A 184 24.01 38.43 -4.16
CA MET A 184 24.92 39.25 -3.35
C MET A 184 26.39 38.97 -3.68
N ARG A 185 26.77 37.73 -4.02
CA ARG A 185 28.16 37.42 -4.40
C ARG A 185 28.62 38.09 -5.69
N GLU A 186 27.72 38.35 -6.63
CA GLU A 186 28.06 39.07 -7.87
C GLU A 186 28.28 40.58 -7.64
N VAL A 187 27.75 41.15 -6.55
CA VAL A 187 27.92 42.58 -6.22
C VAL A 187 29.19 42.84 -5.41
N PHE A 188 29.73 41.84 -4.70
CA PHE A 188 30.88 42.00 -3.80
C PHE A 188 32.18 41.34 -4.30
N ASN A 189 32.21 40.82 -5.53
CA ASN A 189 33.42 40.27 -6.16
C ASN A 189 34.03 41.20 -7.23
N ASP A 190 33.51 42.42 -7.38
CA ASP A 190 34.05 43.48 -8.26
C ASP A 190 34.78 44.59 -7.45
N GLU A 191 35.44 44.24 -6.34
CA GLU A 191 36.45 45.09 -5.68
C GLU A 191 37.75 44.31 -5.43
#